data_AF-A0A2M9BA34-F1
#
_entry.id   AF-A0A2M9BA34-F1
#
_cell.length_a   1.000
_cell.length_b   1.000
_cell.length_c   1.000
_cell.angle_alpha   90.00
_cell.angle_beta   90.00
_cell.angle_gamma   90.00
#
_symmetry.space_group_name_H-M   'P 1'
#
loop_
_entity.id
_entity.type
_entity.pdbx_description
1 polymer ?
#
loop_
_entity_poly.entity_id
_entity_poly.type
_entity_poly.pdbx_seq_one_letter_code
_entity_poly.pdbx_strand_id
1 'polypeptide(L)'
;MNFSLSDTWITHLPADIYEQLAHCLSLHGMVCAELFSRPDSALVQQLMLLTPVTAATVAALNGVQSQEQLIAALRQEPGHVYDLLLLGRLSLDTSLAEPVLRFVRQQMYVSEEQLVAIKVYCVELSEAFLASVEQHLAETDRAVAGRLGQHRLQIEEAFYTHSQSVSEEAEPLPSVANVRFNDPQLQMVRLAVLLVHSLPTDSEVAFVQAVAQIPALQPHNLEALTERLGALQAGEQITLSMPELVQIYQAMQVCGLVFVSDVMVQLGLEDFMSGPPEALEPTAEADAPARGPMSSRQAVGEMVSGFTEWVQTNFADDPEVVQAREEIAALTDLI
;
A
#
# COMPACT_ATOMS: atom_id res chain seq x y z
N MET A 1 16.70 -23.64 -1.93
CA MET A 1 17.42 -24.05 -3.16
C MET A 1 18.93 -24.18 -2.87
N ASN A 2 19.63 -25.19 -3.42
CA ASN A 2 21.06 -25.40 -3.13
C ASN A 2 21.96 -24.84 -4.24
N PHE A 3 22.81 -23.87 -3.89
CA PHE A 3 23.89 -23.35 -4.72
C PHE A 3 25.07 -22.95 -3.84
N SER A 4 26.21 -22.65 -4.44
CA SER A 4 27.40 -22.14 -3.74
C SER A 4 27.82 -20.81 -4.33
N LEU A 5 28.25 -19.89 -3.46
CA LEU A 5 28.88 -18.65 -3.88
C LEU A 5 30.40 -18.86 -3.90
N SER A 6 31.08 -18.36 -4.92
CA SER A 6 32.53 -18.49 -5.02
C SER A 6 33.23 -17.68 -3.92
N ASP A 7 34.31 -18.22 -3.36
CA ASP A 7 35.10 -17.50 -2.33
C ASP A 7 35.61 -16.16 -2.85
N THR A 8 35.93 -16.06 -4.14
CA THR A 8 36.34 -14.80 -4.77
C THR A 8 35.24 -13.75 -4.70
N TRP A 9 33.99 -14.09 -5.04
CA TRP A 9 32.86 -13.15 -4.90
C TRP A 9 32.63 -12.75 -3.45
N ILE A 10 32.68 -13.71 -2.52
CA ILE A 10 32.51 -13.43 -1.08
C ILE A 10 33.58 -12.46 -0.58
N THR A 11 34.83 -12.60 -1.02
CA THR A 11 35.92 -11.67 -0.66
C THR A 11 35.83 -10.30 -1.33
N HIS A 12 35.00 -10.16 -2.38
CA HIS A 12 34.74 -8.89 -3.05
C HIS A 12 33.57 -8.11 -2.45
N LEU A 13 32.84 -8.69 -1.49
CA LEU A 13 31.82 -7.96 -0.75
C LEU A 13 32.45 -6.78 0.02
N PRO A 14 31.71 -5.66 0.18
CA PRO A 14 32.16 -4.54 0.98
C PRO A 14 32.57 -4.96 2.39
N ALA A 15 33.62 -4.32 2.93
CA ALA A 15 34.10 -4.60 4.28
C ALA A 15 33.06 -4.24 5.36
N ASP A 16 32.06 -3.43 5.04
CA ASP A 16 30.97 -2.97 5.88
C ASP A 16 29.62 -3.60 5.49
N ILE A 17 29.60 -4.65 4.66
CA ILE A 17 28.37 -5.26 4.14
C ILE A 17 27.38 -5.69 5.24
N TYR A 18 27.91 -6.14 6.39
CA TYR A 18 27.06 -6.45 7.53
C TYR A 18 26.43 -5.20 8.15
N GLU A 19 27.16 -4.10 8.28
CA GLU A 19 26.61 -2.84 8.81
C GLU A 19 25.51 -2.30 7.89
N GLN A 20 25.70 -2.43 6.58
CA GLN A 20 24.69 -2.07 5.59
C GLN A 20 23.45 -2.96 5.72
N LEU A 21 23.63 -4.29 5.80
CA LEU A 21 22.53 -5.24 5.82
C LEU A 21 21.90 -5.46 7.21
N ALA A 22 22.53 -5.05 8.31
CA ALA A 22 22.09 -5.42 9.67
C ALA A 22 20.63 -5.03 9.94
N HIS A 23 20.24 -3.82 9.55
CA HIS A 23 18.86 -3.33 9.70
C HIS A 23 17.89 -4.08 8.79
N CYS A 24 18.30 -4.39 7.56
CA CYS A 24 17.52 -5.17 6.61
C CYS A 24 17.32 -6.62 7.09
N LEU A 25 18.39 -7.29 7.53
CA LEU A 25 18.36 -8.64 8.10
C LEU A 25 17.48 -8.70 9.35
N SER A 26 17.54 -7.68 10.20
CA SER A 26 16.70 -7.59 11.40
C SER A 26 15.23 -7.46 11.03
N LEU A 27 14.88 -6.52 10.14
CA LEU A 27 13.49 -6.30 9.73
C LEU A 27 12.91 -7.49 8.98
N HIS A 28 13.63 -8.00 7.97
CA HIS A 28 13.24 -9.18 7.22
C HIS A 28 13.14 -10.41 8.11
N GLY A 29 14.06 -10.54 9.06
CA GLY A 29 14.06 -11.57 10.08
C GLY A 29 12.83 -11.55 10.97
N MET A 30 12.39 -10.37 11.43
CA MET A 30 11.18 -10.20 12.21
C MET A 30 9.92 -10.54 11.40
N VAL A 31 9.84 -10.05 10.15
CA VAL A 31 8.68 -10.33 9.28
C VAL A 31 8.63 -11.81 8.90
N CYS A 32 9.76 -12.46 8.62
CA CYS A 32 9.80 -13.91 8.40
C CYS A 32 9.39 -14.67 9.66
N ALA A 33 9.80 -14.23 10.85
CA ALA A 33 9.39 -14.87 12.10
C ALA A 33 7.86 -14.77 12.30
N GLU A 34 7.27 -13.61 11.98
CA GLU A 34 5.81 -13.42 12.00
C GLU A 34 5.12 -14.31 10.96
N LEU A 35 5.62 -14.36 9.72
CA LEU A 35 5.11 -15.24 8.66
C LEU A 35 5.06 -16.70 9.13
N PHE A 36 6.17 -17.24 9.65
CA PHE A 36 6.26 -18.62 10.09
C PHE A 36 5.63 -18.89 11.47
N SER A 37 5.13 -17.86 12.17
CA SER A 37 4.35 -18.03 13.39
C SER A 37 2.93 -18.58 13.12
N ARG A 38 2.51 -18.60 11.84
CA ARG A 38 1.18 -19.00 11.37
C ARG A 38 1.27 -20.29 10.54
N PRO A 39 1.62 -21.45 11.14
CA PRO A 39 1.88 -22.69 10.40
C PRO A 39 0.67 -23.21 9.61
N ASP A 40 -0.54 -22.82 10.00
CA ASP A 40 -1.78 -23.24 9.34
C ASP A 40 -2.13 -22.38 8.12
N SER A 41 -1.38 -21.30 7.85
CA SER A 41 -1.59 -20.44 6.68
C SER A 41 -1.27 -21.20 5.38
N ALA A 42 -2.17 -21.10 4.39
CA ALA A 42 -1.97 -21.68 3.06
C ALA A 42 -0.67 -21.16 2.39
N LEU A 43 -0.37 -19.87 2.56
CA LEU A 43 0.89 -19.30 2.08
C LEU A 43 2.09 -19.99 2.74
N VAL A 44 2.09 -20.14 4.06
CA VAL A 44 3.21 -20.78 4.80
C VAL A 44 3.41 -22.23 4.36
N GLN A 45 2.31 -22.98 4.17
CA GLN A 45 2.39 -24.35 3.67
C GLN A 45 3.01 -24.41 2.26
N GLN A 46 2.63 -23.49 1.36
CA GLN A 46 3.21 -23.41 0.03
C GLN A 46 4.69 -23.02 0.07
N LEU A 47 5.07 -22.04 0.90
CA LEU A 47 6.45 -21.61 1.05
C LEU A 47 7.35 -22.68 1.68
N MET A 48 6.83 -23.54 2.55
CA MET A 48 7.56 -24.70 3.08
C MET A 48 7.83 -25.79 2.02
N LEU A 49 7.06 -25.81 0.92
CA LEU A 49 7.32 -26.70 -0.21
C LEU A 49 8.37 -26.11 -1.18
N LEU A 50 8.42 -24.78 -1.27
CA LEU A 50 9.33 -24.06 -2.18
C LEU A 50 10.69 -23.81 -1.55
N THR A 51 10.74 -23.51 -0.26
CA THR A 51 11.95 -23.07 0.44
C THR A 51 12.33 -24.04 1.56
N PRO A 52 13.64 -24.22 1.83
CA PRO A 52 14.12 -24.90 3.02
C PRO A 52 14.10 -23.99 4.28
N VAL A 53 13.59 -22.76 4.17
CA VAL A 53 13.50 -21.83 5.30
C VAL A 53 12.38 -22.28 6.23
N THR A 54 12.72 -22.41 7.51
CA THR A 54 11.79 -22.74 8.60
C THR A 54 11.92 -21.69 9.71
N ALA A 55 11.02 -21.72 10.69
CA ALA A 55 11.16 -20.90 11.90
C ALA A 55 12.53 -21.06 12.58
N ALA A 56 13.13 -22.26 12.55
CA ALA A 56 14.47 -22.51 13.09
C ALA A 56 15.56 -21.85 12.22
N THR A 57 15.43 -21.90 10.89
CA THR A 57 16.33 -21.21 9.96
C THR A 57 16.28 -19.70 10.18
N VAL A 58 15.08 -19.14 10.31
CA VAL A 58 14.87 -17.70 10.60
C VAL A 58 15.51 -17.33 11.93
N ALA A 59 15.28 -18.09 13.00
CA ALA A 59 15.89 -17.83 14.30
C ALA A 59 17.43 -17.88 14.26
N ALA A 60 18.01 -18.82 13.50
CA ALA A 60 19.46 -18.92 13.32
C ALA A 60 20.03 -17.70 12.56
N LEU A 61 19.38 -17.28 11.47
CA LEU A 61 19.82 -16.13 10.69
C LEU A 61 19.61 -14.79 11.43
N ASN A 62 18.55 -14.67 12.22
CA ASN A 62 18.34 -13.52 13.11
C ASN A 62 19.40 -13.44 14.23
N GLY A 63 20.12 -14.53 14.48
CA GLY A 63 21.25 -14.58 15.40
C GLY A 63 22.57 -14.04 14.83
N VAL A 64 22.62 -13.67 13.54
CA VAL A 64 23.79 -13.07 12.91
C VAL A 64 23.97 -11.64 13.42
N GLN A 65 25.06 -11.42 14.17
CA GLN A 65 25.39 -10.15 14.83
C GLN A 65 26.73 -9.56 14.37
N SER A 66 27.37 -10.16 13.36
CA SER A 66 28.67 -9.72 12.87
C SER A 66 28.92 -10.11 11.41
N GLN A 67 29.87 -9.42 10.79
CA GLN A 67 30.33 -9.73 9.43
C GLN A 67 30.87 -11.15 9.29
N GLU A 68 31.65 -11.64 10.26
CA GLU A 68 32.19 -13.01 10.20
C GLU A 68 31.07 -14.05 10.16
N GLN A 69 30.01 -13.85 10.94
CA GLN A 69 28.84 -14.73 10.96
C GLN A 69 28.04 -14.63 9.67
N LEU A 70 27.85 -13.44 9.10
CA LEU A 70 27.18 -13.27 7.81
C LEU A 70 27.94 -13.98 6.69
N ILE A 71 29.27 -13.80 6.63
CA ILE A 71 30.13 -14.46 5.65
C ILE A 71 30.12 -15.98 5.85
N ALA A 72 30.12 -16.47 7.09
CA ALA A 72 30.00 -17.89 7.37
C ALA A 72 28.65 -18.45 6.88
N ALA A 73 27.54 -17.73 7.11
CA ALA A 73 26.22 -18.11 6.62
C ALA A 73 26.17 -18.16 5.08
N LEU A 74 26.73 -17.15 4.40
CA LEU A 74 26.82 -17.11 2.93
C LEU A 74 27.69 -18.24 2.35
N ARG A 75 28.70 -18.72 3.08
CA ARG A 75 29.52 -19.87 2.65
C ARG A 75 28.81 -21.20 2.86
N GLN A 76 28.15 -21.37 4.00
CA GLN A 76 27.58 -22.66 4.40
C GLN A 76 26.22 -22.90 3.73
N GLU A 77 25.36 -21.88 3.74
CA GLU A 77 23.96 -21.98 3.35
C GLU A 77 23.49 -20.70 2.62
N PRO A 78 24.08 -20.34 1.47
CA PRO A 78 23.73 -19.10 0.75
C PRO A 78 22.25 -19.09 0.31
N GLY A 79 21.68 -20.26 0.05
CA GLY A 79 20.25 -20.40 -0.25
C GLY A 79 19.36 -19.94 0.90
N HIS A 80 19.72 -20.24 2.16
CA HIS A 80 18.93 -19.77 3.32
C HIS A 80 18.99 -18.25 3.48
N VAL A 81 20.16 -17.64 3.25
CA VAL A 81 20.30 -16.18 3.31
C VAL A 81 19.50 -15.52 2.18
N TYR A 82 19.60 -16.06 0.96
CA TYR A 82 18.84 -15.58 -0.20
C TYR A 82 17.33 -15.69 0.05
N ASP A 83 16.85 -16.86 0.47
CA ASP A 83 15.43 -17.11 0.71
C ASP A 83 14.90 -16.24 1.86
N LEU A 84 15.66 -16.03 2.95
CA LEU A 84 15.25 -15.10 4.02
C LEU A 84 15.04 -13.67 3.50
N LEU A 85 15.99 -13.16 2.71
CA LEU A 85 15.91 -11.81 2.17
C LEU A 85 14.74 -11.66 1.18
N LEU A 86 14.52 -12.66 0.32
CA LEU A 86 13.41 -12.67 -0.61
C LEU A 86 12.06 -12.73 0.11
N LEU A 87 11.90 -13.65 1.06
CA LEU A 87 10.66 -13.81 1.82
C LEU A 87 10.37 -12.57 2.69
N GLY A 88 11.39 -12.01 3.34
CA GLY A 88 11.24 -10.81 4.16
C GLY A 88 10.83 -9.59 3.33
N ARG A 89 11.45 -9.39 2.16
CA ARG A 89 11.08 -8.34 1.22
C ARG A 89 9.63 -8.49 0.77
N LEU A 90 9.24 -9.66 0.27
CA LEU A 90 7.88 -9.89 -0.23
C LEU A 90 6.84 -9.73 0.88
N SER A 91 7.16 -10.16 2.09
CA SER A 91 6.24 -10.06 3.22
C SER A 91 6.06 -8.62 3.70
N LEU A 92 7.08 -7.76 3.55
CA LEU A 92 6.99 -6.32 3.89
C LEU A 92 5.93 -5.57 3.08
N ASP A 93 5.60 -6.06 1.89
CA ASP A 93 4.57 -5.49 1.01
C ASP A 93 3.19 -6.11 1.19
N THR A 94 2.98 -6.87 2.27
CA THR A 94 1.69 -7.47 2.61
C THR A 94 1.22 -7.05 4.00
N SER A 95 -0.07 -7.29 4.28
CA SER A 95 -0.65 -7.11 5.62
C SER A 95 0.01 -7.96 6.70
N LEU A 96 0.83 -8.97 6.33
CA LEU A 96 1.59 -9.79 7.28
C LEU A 96 2.67 -8.99 8.01
N ALA A 97 3.17 -7.89 7.43
CA ALA A 97 4.18 -7.05 8.06
C ALA A 97 3.63 -6.10 9.13
N GLU A 98 2.31 -5.86 9.16
CA GLU A 98 1.68 -4.87 10.03
C GLU A 98 2.02 -5.02 11.52
N PRO A 99 1.97 -6.23 12.14
CA PRO A 99 2.36 -6.41 13.54
C PRO A 99 3.83 -6.03 13.79
N VAL A 100 4.71 -6.34 12.84
CA VAL A 100 6.15 -6.07 12.93
C VAL A 100 6.44 -4.59 12.75
N LEU A 101 5.84 -3.94 11.75
CA LEU A 101 5.99 -2.51 11.50
C LEU A 101 5.48 -1.68 12.69
N ARG A 102 4.34 -2.08 13.28
CA ARG A 102 3.83 -1.47 14.50
C ARG A 102 4.79 -1.63 15.68
N PHE A 103 5.36 -2.83 15.85
CA PHE A 103 6.35 -3.09 16.89
C PHE A 103 7.61 -2.23 16.70
N VAL A 104 8.16 -2.17 15.49
CA VAL A 104 9.33 -1.34 15.15
C VAL A 104 9.04 0.14 15.44
N ARG A 105 7.87 0.64 15.04
CA ARG A 105 7.43 2.01 15.33
C ARG A 105 7.45 2.31 16.82
N GLN A 106 6.89 1.40 17.63
CA GLN A 106 6.80 1.56 19.08
C GLN A 106 8.16 1.45 19.78
N GLN A 107 9.03 0.52 19.35
CA GLN A 107 10.33 0.29 19.99
C GLN A 107 11.36 1.36 19.63
N MET A 108 11.37 1.81 18.37
CA MET A 108 12.34 2.80 17.89
C MET A 108 11.86 4.25 18.05
N TYR A 109 10.60 4.45 18.48
CA TYR A 109 9.97 5.77 18.57
C TYR A 109 10.08 6.58 17.27
N VAL A 110 9.92 5.89 16.14
CA VAL A 110 10.03 6.49 14.80
C VAL A 110 8.66 6.95 14.30
N SER A 111 8.63 8.01 13.50
CA SER A 111 7.42 8.44 12.79
C SER A 111 7.03 7.45 11.69
N GLU A 112 5.82 7.60 11.17
CA GLU A 112 5.35 6.78 10.04
C GLU A 112 6.18 7.02 8.77
N GLU A 113 6.55 8.27 8.49
CA GLU A 113 7.47 8.59 7.39
C GLU A 113 8.83 7.91 7.53
N GLN A 114 9.39 7.91 8.76
CA GLN A 114 10.64 7.23 9.04
C GLN A 114 10.49 5.72 8.89
N LEU A 115 9.36 5.15 9.27
CA LEU A 115 9.06 3.73 9.09
C LEU A 115 8.94 3.36 7.61
N VAL A 116 8.29 4.20 6.79
CA VAL A 116 8.22 4.04 5.34
C VAL A 116 9.62 4.14 4.73
N ALA A 117 10.42 5.12 5.14
CA ALA A 117 11.81 5.26 4.67
C ALA A 117 12.67 4.04 5.03
N ILE A 118 12.53 3.51 6.25
CA ILE A 118 13.21 2.28 6.68
C ILE A 118 12.77 1.08 5.83
N LYS A 119 11.46 0.95 5.57
CA LYS A 119 10.91 -0.12 4.72
C LYS A 119 11.49 -0.03 3.31
N VAL A 120 11.40 1.13 2.66
CA VAL A 120 11.93 1.36 1.30
C VAL A 120 13.42 1.03 1.26
N TYR A 121 14.19 1.55 2.21
CA TYR A 121 15.62 1.26 2.31
C TYR A 121 15.91 -0.25 2.41
N CYS A 122 15.19 -0.98 3.26
CA CYS A 122 15.38 -2.42 3.43
C CYS A 122 15.01 -3.21 2.16
N VAL A 123 13.91 -2.83 1.49
CA VAL A 123 13.46 -3.44 0.23
C VAL A 123 14.50 -3.22 -0.86
N GLU A 124 14.90 -1.99 -1.12
CA GLU A 124 15.88 -1.65 -2.17
C GLU A 124 17.24 -2.30 -1.92
N LEU A 125 17.74 -2.26 -0.68
CA LEU A 125 19.02 -2.85 -0.33
C LEU A 125 19.01 -4.37 -0.51
N SER A 126 17.94 -5.04 -0.07
CA SER A 126 17.81 -6.48 -0.26
C SER A 126 17.69 -6.87 -1.72
N GLU A 127 16.96 -6.11 -2.53
CA GLU A 127 16.83 -6.35 -3.96
C GLU A 127 18.18 -6.21 -4.66
N ALA A 128 18.96 -5.17 -4.32
CA ALA A 128 20.31 -4.99 -4.85
C ALA A 128 21.23 -6.17 -4.48
N PHE A 129 21.15 -6.67 -3.25
CA PHE A 129 21.92 -7.83 -2.81
C PHE A 129 21.51 -9.12 -3.56
N LEU A 130 20.21 -9.40 -3.65
CA LEU A 130 19.67 -10.57 -4.36
C LEU A 130 20.08 -10.54 -5.85
N ALA A 131 19.96 -9.37 -6.50
CA ALA A 131 20.39 -9.17 -7.88
C ALA A 131 21.90 -9.39 -8.06
N SER A 132 22.73 -8.99 -7.09
CA SER A 132 24.17 -9.25 -7.12
C SER A 132 24.50 -10.75 -7.07
N VAL A 133 23.78 -11.52 -6.25
CA VAL A 133 23.90 -12.98 -6.19
C VAL A 133 23.48 -13.63 -7.51
N GLU A 134 22.32 -13.23 -8.05
CA GLU A 134 21.81 -13.73 -9.33
C GLU A 134 22.77 -13.44 -10.48
N GLN A 135 23.30 -12.22 -10.55
CA GLN A 135 24.28 -11.81 -11.55
C GLN A 135 25.57 -12.63 -11.45
N HIS A 136 26.09 -12.83 -10.24
CA HIS A 136 27.28 -13.65 -10.04
C HIS A 136 27.07 -15.09 -10.52
N LEU A 137 25.91 -15.67 -10.22
CA LEU A 137 25.57 -17.01 -10.68
C LEU A 137 25.38 -17.04 -12.20
N ALA A 138 24.80 -16.00 -12.82
CA ALA A 138 24.67 -15.93 -14.27
C ALA A 138 26.03 -15.91 -14.99
N GLU A 139 27.06 -15.37 -14.35
CA GLU A 139 28.44 -15.33 -14.86
C GLU A 139 29.20 -16.64 -14.63
N THR A 140 28.94 -17.32 -13.51
CA THR A 140 29.72 -18.51 -13.08
C THR A 140 29.04 -19.85 -13.38
N ASP A 141 27.72 -19.92 -13.25
CA ASP A 141 26.89 -21.11 -13.53
C ASP A 141 25.47 -20.69 -13.99
N ARG A 142 25.33 -20.50 -15.31
CA ARG A 142 24.05 -20.12 -15.94
C ARG A 142 22.91 -21.10 -15.66
N ALA A 143 23.20 -22.38 -15.47
CA ALA A 143 22.15 -23.36 -15.21
C ALA A 143 21.60 -23.22 -13.79
N VAL A 144 22.47 -22.94 -12.81
CA VAL A 144 22.06 -22.58 -11.46
C VAL A 144 21.30 -21.26 -11.46
N ALA A 145 21.79 -20.24 -12.18
CA ALA A 145 21.12 -18.94 -12.27
C ALA A 145 19.69 -19.05 -12.84
N GLY A 146 19.49 -19.84 -13.90
CA GLY A 146 18.16 -20.10 -14.47
C GLY A 146 17.22 -20.79 -13.48
N ARG A 147 17.71 -21.77 -12.71
CA ARG A 147 16.93 -22.41 -11.65
C ARG A 147 16.60 -21.44 -10.51
N LEU A 148 17.51 -20.52 -10.18
CA LEU A 148 17.31 -19.54 -9.12
C LEU A 148 16.24 -18.53 -9.52
N GLY A 149 16.28 -18.05 -10.77
CA GLY A 149 15.23 -17.20 -11.33
C GLY A 149 13.86 -17.89 -11.34
N GLN A 150 13.79 -19.18 -11.69
CA GLN A 150 12.54 -19.95 -11.62
C GLN A 150 12.05 -20.10 -10.16
N HIS A 151 12.95 -20.40 -9.23
CA HIS A 151 12.65 -20.52 -7.81
C HIS A 151 12.09 -19.21 -7.23
N ARG A 152 12.71 -18.08 -7.56
CA ARG A 152 12.22 -16.74 -7.20
C ARG A 152 10.82 -16.48 -7.75
N LEU A 153 10.60 -16.76 -9.03
CA LEU A 153 9.29 -16.59 -9.67
C LEU A 153 8.19 -17.39 -8.96
N GLN A 154 8.48 -18.64 -8.57
CA GLN A 154 7.51 -19.49 -7.85
C GLN A 154 7.15 -18.94 -6.47
N ILE A 155 8.11 -18.33 -5.77
CA ILE A 155 7.87 -17.67 -4.48
C ILE A 155 7.04 -16.40 -4.69
N GLU A 156 7.40 -15.57 -5.66
CA GLU A 156 6.65 -14.35 -6.00
C GLU A 156 5.20 -14.70 -6.39
N GLU A 157 4.98 -15.76 -7.17
CA GLU A 157 3.66 -16.26 -7.53
C GLU A 157 2.86 -16.76 -6.32
N ALA A 158 3.51 -17.39 -5.34
CA ALA A 158 2.85 -17.79 -4.09
C ALA A 158 2.35 -16.57 -3.30
N PHE A 159 3.16 -15.52 -3.19
CA PHE A 159 2.76 -14.26 -2.55
C PHE A 159 1.64 -13.54 -3.32
N TYR A 160 1.74 -13.50 -4.65
CA TYR A 160 0.70 -12.92 -5.51
C TYR A 160 -0.63 -13.67 -5.39
N THR A 161 -0.59 -15.00 -5.40
CA THR A 161 -1.79 -15.83 -5.20
C THR A 161 -2.36 -15.61 -3.80
N HIS A 162 -1.51 -15.46 -2.78
CA HIS A 162 -1.96 -15.19 -1.43
C HIS A 162 -2.66 -13.83 -1.32
N SER A 163 -2.11 -12.75 -1.89
CA SER A 163 -2.74 -11.43 -1.84
C SER A 163 -4.09 -11.41 -2.57
N GLN A 164 -4.23 -12.16 -3.67
CA GLN A 164 -5.51 -12.38 -4.32
C GLN A 164 -6.47 -13.19 -3.44
N SER A 165 -6.01 -14.29 -2.84
CA SER A 165 -6.84 -15.15 -1.99
C SER A 165 -7.31 -14.44 -0.71
N VAL A 166 -6.51 -13.55 -0.11
CA VAL A 166 -6.92 -12.74 1.05
C VAL A 166 -8.00 -11.74 0.63
N SER A 167 -7.99 -11.29 -0.62
CA SER A 167 -9.06 -10.48 -1.21
C SER A 167 -10.32 -11.30 -1.51
N GLU A 168 -10.20 -12.62 -1.70
CA GLU A 168 -11.31 -13.56 -2.03
C GLU A 168 -11.86 -14.35 -0.82
N GLU A 169 -11.08 -14.57 0.25
CA GLU A 169 -11.46 -15.31 1.48
C GLU A 169 -12.25 -14.47 2.49
N ALA A 170 -12.38 -13.17 2.25
CA ALA A 170 -13.55 -12.47 2.78
C ALA A 170 -14.77 -13.08 2.09
N GLU A 171 -15.58 -13.87 2.81
CA GLU A 171 -16.91 -14.28 2.34
C GLU A 171 -17.51 -13.07 1.60
N PRO A 172 -17.87 -13.19 0.30
CA PRO A 172 -18.29 -12.04 -0.48
C PRO A 172 -19.42 -11.39 0.29
N LEU A 173 -19.11 -10.24 0.89
CA LEU A 173 -20.04 -9.58 1.78
C LEU A 173 -21.33 -9.38 0.98
N PRO A 174 -22.49 -9.68 1.58
CA PRO A 174 -23.74 -9.60 0.86
C PRO A 174 -23.82 -8.24 0.17
N SER A 175 -24.00 -8.26 -1.15
CA SER A 175 -24.14 -7.02 -1.91
C SER A 175 -25.37 -6.29 -1.40
N VAL A 176 -25.18 -5.04 -1.00
CA VAL A 176 -26.25 -4.18 -0.49
C VAL A 176 -26.75 -3.21 -1.55
N ALA A 177 -25.93 -2.92 -2.56
CA ALA A 177 -26.27 -2.01 -3.63
C ALA A 177 -25.71 -2.42 -4.99
N ASN A 178 -26.45 -2.07 -6.04
CA ASN A 178 -25.97 -2.10 -7.41
C ASN A 178 -26.04 -0.69 -7.98
N VAL A 179 -24.89 -0.09 -8.25
CA VAL A 179 -24.79 1.31 -8.68
C VAL A 179 -24.26 1.37 -10.10
N ARG A 180 -24.76 2.33 -10.88
CA ARG A 180 -24.25 2.63 -12.22
C ARG A 180 -23.87 4.09 -12.28
N PHE A 181 -22.58 4.37 -12.31
CA PHE A 181 -22.07 5.73 -12.41
C PHE A 181 -22.03 6.18 -13.87
N ASN A 182 -22.51 7.39 -14.14
CA ASN A 182 -22.15 8.07 -15.39
C ASN A 182 -20.68 8.53 -15.33
N ASP A 183 -20.12 8.97 -16.47
CA ASP A 183 -18.71 9.33 -16.53
C ASP A 183 -18.29 10.42 -15.52
N PRO A 184 -19.01 11.56 -15.39
CA PRO A 184 -18.71 12.55 -14.35
C PRO A 184 -18.75 11.99 -12.92
N GLN A 185 -19.75 11.18 -12.60
CA GLN A 185 -19.88 10.57 -11.27
C GLN A 185 -18.74 9.60 -10.97
N LEU A 186 -18.33 8.79 -11.95
CA LEU A 186 -17.24 7.84 -11.79
C LEU A 186 -15.91 8.55 -11.56
N GLN A 187 -15.63 9.62 -12.32
CA GLN A 187 -14.43 10.42 -12.12
C GLN A 187 -14.42 11.10 -10.74
N MET A 188 -15.59 11.58 -10.29
CA MET A 188 -15.71 12.16 -8.95
C MET A 188 -15.48 11.14 -7.83
N VAL A 189 -16.03 9.93 -7.94
CA VAL A 189 -15.82 8.87 -6.96
C VAL A 189 -14.34 8.45 -6.92
N ARG A 190 -13.70 8.31 -8.08
CA ARG A 190 -12.26 8.04 -8.19
C ARG A 190 -11.44 9.15 -7.54
N LEU A 191 -11.76 10.40 -7.84
CA LEU A 191 -11.09 11.56 -7.26
C LEU A 191 -11.25 11.59 -5.74
N ALA A 192 -12.46 11.34 -5.23
CA ALA A 192 -12.73 11.35 -3.80
C ALA A 192 -11.94 10.27 -3.04
N VAL A 193 -11.93 9.03 -3.55
CA VAL A 193 -11.16 7.94 -2.96
C VAL A 193 -9.65 8.22 -3.05
N LEU A 194 -9.17 8.70 -4.20
CA LEU A 194 -7.76 9.04 -4.40
C LEU A 194 -7.32 10.20 -3.51
N LEU A 195 -8.15 11.23 -3.34
CA LEU A 195 -7.88 12.38 -2.48
C LEU A 195 -7.63 11.91 -1.05
N VAL A 196 -8.55 11.12 -0.49
CA VAL A 196 -8.43 10.60 0.87
C VAL A 196 -7.18 9.73 1.03
N HIS A 197 -6.91 8.87 0.05
CA HIS A 197 -5.68 8.06 0.02
C HIS A 197 -4.40 8.92 -0.05
N SER A 198 -4.47 10.11 -0.62
CA SER A 198 -3.32 11.00 -0.86
C SER A 198 -3.20 12.13 0.16
N LEU A 199 -4.05 12.16 1.20
CA LEU A 199 -3.95 13.17 2.24
C LEU A 199 -2.66 12.98 3.06
N PRO A 200 -1.90 14.06 3.33
CA PRO A 200 -0.65 13.98 4.08
C PRO A 200 -0.93 13.60 5.55
N THR A 201 -0.43 12.45 5.97
CA THR A 201 -0.59 11.92 7.34
C THR A 201 0.18 12.73 8.39
N ASP A 202 1.15 13.54 7.96
CA ASP A 202 1.99 14.43 8.77
C ASP A 202 1.42 15.86 8.89
N SER A 203 0.23 16.12 8.36
CA SER A 203 -0.40 17.44 8.40
C SER A 203 -0.70 17.90 9.83
N GLU A 204 -0.42 19.17 10.14
CA GLU A 204 -0.88 19.83 11.37
C GLU A 204 -2.36 20.23 11.31
N VAL A 205 -3.03 20.04 10.17
CA VAL A 205 -4.44 20.38 9.98
C VAL A 205 -5.32 19.35 10.71
N ALA A 206 -6.05 19.82 11.73
CA ALA A 206 -6.89 18.97 12.59
C ALA A 206 -7.88 18.10 11.80
N PHE A 207 -8.45 18.64 10.72
CA PHE A 207 -9.32 17.90 9.81
C PHE A 207 -8.61 16.69 9.17
N VAL A 208 -7.40 16.87 8.66
CA VAL A 208 -6.63 15.79 7.99
C VAL A 208 -6.23 14.71 8.98
N GLN A 209 -5.82 15.10 10.18
CA GLN A 209 -5.52 14.16 11.26
C GLN A 209 -6.75 13.34 11.63
N ALA A 210 -7.93 13.97 11.70
CA ALA A 210 -9.17 13.28 12.01
C ALA A 210 -9.63 12.33 10.89
N VAL A 211 -9.46 12.71 9.62
CA VAL A 211 -9.69 11.81 8.47
C VAL A 211 -8.80 10.57 8.57
N ALA A 212 -7.53 10.75 8.92
CA ALA A 212 -6.57 9.65 9.12
C ALA A 212 -6.89 8.74 10.32
N GLN A 213 -7.86 9.09 11.18
CA GLN A 213 -8.35 8.20 12.25
C GLN A 213 -9.59 7.40 11.84
N ILE A 214 -10.22 7.69 10.70
CA ILE A 214 -11.41 6.97 10.25
C ILE A 214 -11.00 5.57 9.74
N PRO A 215 -11.49 4.47 10.35
CA PRO A 215 -11.06 3.13 9.98
C PRO A 215 -11.34 2.76 8.52
N ALA A 216 -12.51 3.13 8.00
CA ALA A 216 -12.89 2.78 6.63
C ALA A 216 -12.04 3.50 5.57
N LEU A 217 -11.48 4.67 5.92
CA LEU A 217 -10.68 5.51 5.02
C LEU A 217 -9.17 5.23 5.12
N GLN A 218 -8.76 4.24 5.91
CA GLN A 218 -7.36 3.84 5.96
C GLN A 218 -6.89 3.30 4.60
N PRO A 219 -5.65 3.61 4.16
CA PRO A 219 -5.15 3.22 2.84
C PRO A 219 -5.35 1.72 2.52
N HIS A 220 -4.98 0.83 3.45
CA HIS A 220 -5.11 -0.61 3.29
C HIS A 220 -6.55 -1.11 3.07
N ASN A 221 -7.55 -0.37 3.56
CA ASN A 221 -8.97 -0.71 3.35
C ASN A 221 -9.49 -0.18 2.00
N LEU A 222 -8.86 0.84 1.44
CA LEU A 222 -9.26 1.49 0.19
C LEU A 222 -8.59 0.88 -1.05
N GLU A 223 -7.50 0.12 -0.91
CA GLU A 223 -6.72 -0.44 -2.03
C GLU A 223 -7.59 -1.25 -3.01
N ALA A 224 -8.32 -2.24 -2.50
CA ALA A 224 -9.18 -3.10 -3.33
C ALA A 224 -10.29 -2.31 -4.03
N LEU A 225 -10.91 -1.35 -3.33
CA LEU A 225 -11.93 -0.48 -3.91
C LEU A 225 -11.35 0.44 -4.98
N THR A 226 -10.15 0.98 -4.76
CA THR A 226 -9.45 1.86 -5.70
C THR A 226 -9.11 1.14 -7.00
N GLU A 227 -8.61 -0.09 -6.92
CA GLU A 227 -8.32 -0.92 -8.10
C GLU A 227 -9.60 -1.24 -8.88
N ARG A 228 -10.66 -1.68 -8.18
CA ARG A 228 -11.97 -1.96 -8.80
C ARG A 228 -12.55 -0.73 -9.49
N LEU A 229 -12.52 0.43 -8.85
CA LEU A 229 -12.98 1.68 -9.44
C LEU A 229 -12.10 2.12 -10.61
N GLY A 230 -10.79 1.87 -10.57
CA GLY A 230 -9.86 2.16 -11.65
C GLY A 230 -10.13 1.35 -12.93
N ALA A 231 -10.53 0.09 -12.80
CA ALA A 231 -10.88 -0.78 -13.92
C ALA A 231 -12.29 -0.53 -14.50
N LEU A 232 -13.22 -0.02 -13.68
CA LEU A 232 -14.63 0.17 -14.05
C LEU A 232 -14.82 1.15 -15.23
N GLN A 233 -15.68 0.84 -16.19
CA GLN A 233 -16.03 1.78 -17.26
C GLN A 233 -17.28 2.60 -16.93
N ALA A 234 -17.39 3.81 -17.47
CA ALA A 234 -18.58 4.64 -17.29
C ALA A 234 -19.83 3.92 -17.86
N GLY A 235 -20.91 3.90 -17.07
CA GLY A 235 -22.14 3.19 -17.44
C GLY A 235 -22.13 1.69 -17.15
N GLU A 236 -21.02 1.14 -16.65
CA GLU A 236 -20.95 -0.22 -16.12
C GLU A 236 -21.56 -0.28 -14.70
N GLN A 237 -22.16 -1.43 -14.37
CA GLN A 237 -22.80 -1.64 -13.07
C GLN A 237 -21.78 -2.23 -12.10
N ILE A 238 -21.65 -1.61 -10.92
CA ILE A 238 -20.81 -2.10 -9.83
C ILE A 238 -21.70 -2.60 -8.69
N THR A 239 -21.42 -3.82 -8.22
CA THR A 239 -21.96 -4.39 -6.99
C THR A 239 -21.11 -3.90 -5.81
N LEU A 240 -21.77 -3.27 -4.83
CA LEU A 240 -21.13 -2.79 -3.61
C LEU A 240 -21.56 -3.64 -2.42
N SER A 241 -20.57 -3.98 -1.59
CA SER A 241 -20.78 -4.43 -0.21
C SER A 241 -21.02 -3.24 0.73
N MET A 242 -21.48 -3.49 1.96
CA MET A 242 -21.69 -2.42 2.94
C MET A 242 -20.40 -1.63 3.25
N PRO A 243 -19.22 -2.27 3.48
CA PRO A 243 -17.99 -1.52 3.70
C PRO A 243 -17.61 -0.63 2.51
N GLU A 244 -17.75 -1.12 1.29
CA GLU A 244 -17.45 -0.33 0.08
C GLU A 244 -18.40 0.85 -0.09
N LEU A 245 -19.68 0.65 0.24
CA LEU A 245 -20.67 1.73 0.26
C LEU A 245 -20.27 2.81 1.27
N VAL A 246 -19.88 2.41 2.48
CA VAL A 246 -19.43 3.32 3.55
C VAL A 246 -18.16 4.06 3.15
N GLN A 247 -17.19 3.36 2.55
CA GLN A 247 -15.95 3.95 2.04
C GLN A 247 -16.23 5.03 1.00
N ILE A 248 -17.05 4.73 -0.01
CA ILE A 248 -17.40 5.72 -1.05
C ILE A 248 -18.17 6.88 -0.41
N TYR A 249 -19.12 6.60 0.49
CA TYR A 249 -19.89 7.62 1.19
C TYR A 249 -19.00 8.59 1.96
N GLN A 250 -18.11 8.08 2.80
CA GLN A 250 -17.20 8.89 3.61
C GLN A 250 -16.17 9.62 2.74
N ALA A 251 -15.61 8.96 1.72
CA ALA A 251 -14.66 9.60 0.81
C ALA A 251 -15.28 10.76 0.04
N MET A 252 -16.52 10.59 -0.47
CA MET A 252 -17.26 11.66 -1.15
C MET A 252 -17.54 12.83 -0.22
N GLN A 253 -17.90 12.57 1.04
CA GLN A 253 -18.11 13.60 2.06
C GLN A 253 -16.82 14.35 2.40
N VAL A 254 -15.72 13.64 2.65
CA VAL A 254 -14.40 14.26 2.90
C VAL A 254 -13.98 15.11 1.70
N CYS A 255 -14.15 14.59 0.48
CA CYS A 255 -13.92 15.36 -0.75
C CYS A 255 -14.75 16.64 -0.76
N GLY A 256 -16.06 16.55 -0.50
CA GLY A 256 -16.93 17.72 -0.35
C GLY A 256 -16.39 18.75 0.66
N LEU A 257 -16.03 18.30 1.87
CA LEU A 257 -15.50 19.14 2.95
C LEU A 257 -14.18 19.82 2.57
N VAL A 258 -13.26 19.11 1.92
CA VAL A 258 -11.99 19.68 1.42
C VAL A 258 -12.25 20.77 0.38
N PHE A 259 -13.19 20.56 -0.54
CA PHE A 259 -13.51 21.51 -1.62
C PHE A 259 -14.25 22.77 -1.16
N VAL A 260 -14.94 22.73 -0.02
CA VAL A 260 -15.67 23.89 0.55
C VAL A 260 -14.94 24.59 1.69
N SER A 261 -13.82 24.03 2.17
CA SER A 261 -13.02 24.59 3.28
C SER A 261 -11.69 25.18 2.82
N ASP A 262 -11.06 25.95 3.70
CA ASP A 262 -9.69 26.47 3.50
C ASP A 262 -8.62 25.36 3.62
N VAL A 263 -9.00 24.10 3.82
CA VAL A 263 -8.07 22.96 3.91
C VAL A 263 -7.24 22.84 2.63
N MET A 264 -7.83 23.11 1.45
CA MET A 264 -7.08 23.17 0.19
C MET A 264 -5.98 24.24 0.18
N VAL A 265 -6.25 25.41 0.76
CA VAL A 265 -5.30 26.52 0.89
C VAL A 265 -4.21 26.14 1.89
N GLN A 266 -4.59 25.57 3.03
CA GLN A 266 -3.68 25.17 4.11
C GLN A 266 -2.74 24.03 3.69
N LEU A 267 -3.19 23.15 2.79
CA LEU A 267 -2.39 22.06 2.24
C LEU A 267 -1.59 22.45 0.98
N GLY A 268 -1.71 23.70 0.49
CA GLY A 268 -1.02 24.14 -0.72
C GLY A 268 -1.48 23.40 -1.99
N LEU A 269 -2.68 22.81 -1.98
CA LEU A 269 -3.21 21.99 -3.08
C LEU A 269 -3.93 22.83 -4.16
N GLU A 270 -3.96 24.16 -4.02
CA GLU A 270 -4.59 25.06 -5.01
C GLU A 270 -3.92 24.98 -6.39
N ASP A 271 -2.60 24.82 -6.41
CA ASP A 271 -1.81 24.70 -7.65
C ASP A 271 -2.11 23.39 -8.43
N PHE A 272 -2.71 22.39 -7.78
CA PHE A 272 -3.07 21.12 -8.42
C PHE A 272 -4.36 21.22 -9.24
N MET A 273 -5.22 22.22 -8.95
CA MET A 273 -6.48 22.45 -9.67
C MET A 273 -6.40 23.57 -10.70
N SER A 274 -5.47 24.49 -10.52
CA SER A 274 -5.09 25.43 -11.56
C SER A 274 -4.25 24.67 -12.57
N GLY A 275 -4.84 24.28 -13.71
CA GLY A 275 -4.09 23.69 -14.82
C GLY A 275 -2.85 24.54 -15.18
N PRO A 276 -1.91 24.00 -15.99
CA PRO A 276 -0.65 24.67 -16.31
C PRO A 276 -0.92 26.14 -16.69
N PRO A 277 -0.11 27.10 -16.20
CA PRO A 277 -0.39 28.51 -16.39
C PRO A 277 -0.54 28.77 -17.89
N GLU A 278 -1.77 29.07 -18.31
CA GLU A 278 -2.04 29.48 -19.68
C GLU A 278 -1.15 30.70 -19.93
N ALA A 279 -0.23 30.53 -20.87
CA ALA A 279 0.56 31.63 -21.38
C ALA A 279 -0.43 32.72 -21.81
N LEU A 280 -0.32 33.89 -21.19
CA LEU A 280 -1.07 35.09 -21.51
C LEU A 280 -0.92 35.41 -23.00
N GLU A 281 -1.85 34.95 -23.83
CA GLU A 281 -2.11 35.55 -25.13
C GLU A 281 -3.27 36.55 -24.99
N PRO A 282 -3.07 37.83 -25.34
CA PRO A 282 -4.13 38.82 -25.28
C PRO A 282 -4.92 38.77 -26.58
N THR A 283 -6.13 38.21 -26.56
CA THR A 283 -7.13 38.51 -27.59
C THR A 283 -8.39 39.04 -26.95
N ALA A 284 -8.60 40.34 -27.16
CA ALA A 284 -9.86 41.01 -26.97
C ALA A 284 -10.88 40.49 -27.99
N GLU A 285 -12.08 40.13 -27.55
CA GLU A 285 -13.33 40.44 -28.23
C GLU A 285 -14.54 40.22 -27.30
N ALA A 286 -15.59 40.98 -27.59
CA ALA A 286 -16.63 41.44 -26.69
C ALA A 286 -17.89 40.55 -26.61
N ASP A 287 -18.63 40.75 -25.51
CA ASP A 287 -20.07 40.58 -25.34
C ASP A 287 -20.73 39.25 -25.76
N ALA A 288 -20.87 38.36 -24.77
CA ALA A 288 -22.00 37.46 -24.61
C ALA A 288 -22.46 37.51 -23.14
N PRO A 289 -23.78 37.41 -22.84
CA PRO A 289 -24.26 37.54 -21.47
C PRO A 289 -23.66 36.42 -20.61
N ALA A 290 -22.96 36.81 -19.55
CA ALA A 290 -22.28 35.94 -18.61
C ALA A 290 -23.26 34.97 -17.93
N ARG A 291 -23.47 33.80 -18.54
CA ARG A 291 -23.54 32.57 -17.75
C ARG A 291 -22.09 32.21 -17.45
N GLY A 292 -21.57 32.75 -16.35
CA GLY A 292 -20.26 32.34 -15.85
C GLY A 292 -20.24 30.81 -15.71
N PRO A 293 -19.09 30.17 -15.93
CA PRO A 293 -18.96 28.74 -15.68
C PRO A 293 -19.45 28.49 -14.24
N MET A 294 -20.40 27.57 -14.06
CA MET A 294 -20.68 27.01 -12.73
C MET A 294 -19.31 26.65 -12.16
N SER A 295 -18.91 27.30 -11.07
CA SER A 295 -17.54 27.08 -10.57
C SER A 295 -17.42 25.60 -10.27
N SER A 296 -16.30 24.98 -10.60
CA SER A 296 -16.07 23.54 -10.42
C SER A 296 -16.50 23.03 -9.02
N ARG A 297 -16.41 23.90 -8.00
CA ARG A 297 -16.91 23.66 -6.64
C ARG A 297 -18.42 23.40 -6.55
N GLN A 298 -19.25 24.11 -7.32
CA GLN A 298 -20.71 23.88 -7.35
C GLN A 298 -21.07 22.53 -7.98
N ALA A 299 -20.39 22.16 -9.07
CA ALA A 299 -20.60 20.85 -9.72
C ALA A 299 -20.18 19.68 -8.82
N VAL A 300 -19.04 19.82 -8.12
CA VAL A 300 -18.58 18.85 -7.11
C VAL A 300 -19.58 18.73 -5.98
N GLY A 301 -20.07 19.87 -5.45
CA GLY A 301 -21.06 19.91 -4.38
C GLY A 301 -22.38 19.21 -4.76
N GLU A 302 -22.89 19.44 -5.97
CA GLU A 302 -24.11 18.75 -6.45
C GLU A 302 -23.91 17.23 -6.58
N MET A 303 -22.75 16.77 -7.07
CA MET A 303 -22.46 15.34 -7.22
C MET A 303 -22.28 14.64 -5.87
N VAL A 304 -21.58 15.27 -4.93
CA VAL A 304 -21.43 14.74 -3.55
C VAL A 304 -22.77 14.70 -2.84
N SER A 305 -23.57 15.76 -2.95
CA SER A 305 -24.89 15.84 -2.32
C SER A 305 -25.85 14.79 -2.88
N GLY A 306 -25.88 14.61 -4.21
CA GLY A 306 -26.74 13.61 -4.83
C GLY A 306 -26.42 12.17 -4.44
N PHE A 307 -25.13 11.82 -4.34
CA PHE A 307 -24.73 10.48 -3.86
C PHE A 307 -25.06 10.30 -2.37
N THR A 308 -24.79 11.32 -1.56
CA THR A 308 -25.09 11.33 -0.12
C THR A 308 -26.58 11.16 0.15
N GLU A 309 -27.43 11.92 -0.52
CA GLU A 309 -28.88 11.84 -0.37
C GLU A 309 -29.39 10.44 -0.77
N TRP A 310 -28.82 9.87 -1.83
CA TRP A 310 -29.14 8.50 -2.21
C TRP A 310 -28.76 7.48 -1.12
N VAL A 311 -27.55 7.56 -0.54
CA VAL A 311 -27.15 6.66 0.55
C VAL A 311 -28.06 6.84 1.76
N GLN A 312 -28.31 8.08 2.18
CA GLN A 312 -29.18 8.37 3.33
C GLN A 312 -30.63 7.96 3.09
N THR A 313 -31.14 8.01 1.86
CA THR A 313 -32.50 7.58 1.56
C THR A 313 -32.65 6.06 1.64
N ASN A 314 -31.62 5.30 1.25
CA ASN A 314 -31.71 3.85 1.11
C ASN A 314 -31.15 3.07 2.31
N PHE A 315 -30.27 3.69 3.11
CA PHE A 315 -29.50 3.02 4.17
C PHE A 315 -29.45 3.83 5.49
N ALA A 316 -30.39 4.76 5.71
CA ALA A 316 -30.37 5.66 6.89
C ALA A 316 -30.35 4.95 8.25
N ASP A 317 -30.96 3.76 8.32
CA ASP A 317 -31.15 2.97 9.54
C ASP A 317 -30.06 1.90 9.72
N ASP A 318 -29.17 1.72 8.73
CA ASP A 318 -28.07 0.74 8.81
C ASP A 318 -27.00 1.23 9.82
N PRO A 319 -26.60 0.39 10.80
CA PRO A 319 -25.67 0.79 11.86
C PRO A 319 -24.34 1.36 11.34
N GLU A 320 -23.79 0.78 10.28
CA GLU A 320 -22.54 1.18 9.66
C GLU A 320 -22.66 2.57 9.02
N VAL A 321 -23.80 2.89 8.40
CA VAL A 321 -24.07 4.20 7.79
C VAL A 321 -24.37 5.24 8.87
N VAL A 322 -25.03 4.85 9.97
CA VAL A 322 -25.23 5.70 11.15
C VAL A 322 -23.88 6.10 11.73
N GLN A 323 -22.99 5.13 11.99
CA GLN A 323 -21.64 5.38 12.49
C GLN A 323 -20.85 6.26 11.52
N ALA A 324 -20.87 5.93 10.22
CA ALA A 324 -20.16 6.71 9.21
C ALA A 324 -20.59 8.17 9.19
N ARG A 325 -21.89 8.44 9.40
CA ARG A 325 -22.44 9.79 9.51
C ARG A 325 -21.98 10.49 10.79
N GLU A 326 -21.89 9.80 11.92
CA GLU A 326 -21.34 10.38 13.16
C GLU A 326 -19.86 10.76 13.00
N GLU A 327 -19.08 9.89 12.36
CA GLU A 327 -17.66 10.14 12.05
C GLU A 327 -17.49 11.37 11.13
N ILE A 328 -18.31 11.49 10.06
CA ILE A 328 -18.29 12.66 9.16
C ILE A 328 -18.79 13.93 9.87
N ALA A 329 -19.80 13.83 10.75
CA ALA A 329 -20.26 14.97 11.52
C ALA A 329 -19.14 15.53 12.42
N ALA A 330 -18.37 14.64 13.07
CA ALA A 330 -17.20 15.04 13.86
C ALA A 330 -16.11 15.73 13.03
N LEU A 331 -15.96 15.39 11.74
CA LEU A 331 -15.05 16.10 10.84
C LEU A 331 -15.53 17.52 10.50
N THR A 332 -16.83 17.71 10.40
CA THR A 332 -17.43 19.02 10.04
C THR A 332 -17.16 20.06 11.13
N ASP A 333 -17.02 19.64 12.38
CA ASP A 333 -16.67 20.51 13.51
C ASP A 333 -15.20 21.00 13.48
N LEU A 334 -14.37 20.50 12.55
CA LEU A 334 -12.93 20.77 12.46
C LEU A 334 -12.52 21.68 11.30
N ILE A 335 -13.48 22.13 10.48
CA ILE A 335 -13.29 23.03 9.32
C ILE A 335 -13.99 24.37 9.54
#